data_AF-F4Q4J1-F1
#
_entry.id   AF-F4Q4J1-F1
#
_cell.length_a   1.000
_cell.length_b   1.000
_cell.length_c   1.000
_cell.angle_alpha   90.00
_cell.angle_beta   90.00
_cell.angle_gamma   90.00
#
_symmetry.space_group_name_H-M   'P 1'
#
loop_
_entity.id
_entity.type
_entity.pdbx_description
1 polymer ?
#
loop_
_entity_poly.entity_id
_entity_poly.type
_entity_poly.pdbx_seq_one_letter_code
_entity_poly.pdbx_strand_id
1 'polypeptide(L)'
;MQTNREFFRATRRGKLLKIVKEVYLREDICCGHKVCTKCEDTKRQLYTPEERARYEDSLSQLIGETVLVLDTNVVLHQIDLLEDPSLKNVVILTTVLDEVKNQNFTIYNRIREVIKDKTRSFYVYSNEHSKFTAITRDSGETPNDRNDRAIRVATEWYKSHLHKLNIKVVLVTNDRDNATKAKKLGMDVKTIKELVFEMSDQFPSLVDKLSSPEDAVDSADPNNASAVSSKKERFSFAEHRPTAVLTEELKQGKVFQGILRTDQTNYTQATVQCHSMNEGKGGEILIKGIENMNRGVDGDIVAIELLDRSLWTSASTVMLMDGQGVAEDDDSVAQDALINVTQTAQQPCGRIVGIIKRNWKPYCGTIDFKGDITRASGIQQLLFLPMDRRVPRIRIRSRQVENLVGRRIVVAIDQWDRHSRYPTGHFVKDLGQVGDKETESQVLLLQYDIPHHPFSEAVMKCLPDPAYMENLTESDMIGRKDLRGEVVFSVDPPGCTDIDDALHVKRLDDGNFEVGVHIADVSHFVREGSAMDLEAAHRSTTVYLVDRRIDMLPGLLSGNLCSLMSNVDRFSFSCIWKMSPEGVVLNVDYTKIYVVGQYLGWQKDPPTLPRLRFAASPSYTQGVRL
;
A
#
# COMPACT_ATOMS: atom_id res chain seq x y z
N MET A 1 28.04 28.26 -1.48
CA MET A 1 29.39 27.65 -1.61
C MET A 1 29.24 26.36 -2.44
N GLN A 2 30.17 26.05 -3.35
CA GLN A 2 30.10 24.86 -4.21
C GLN A 2 31.12 23.82 -3.77
N THR A 3 30.69 22.57 -3.64
CA THR A 3 31.58 21.42 -3.36
C THR A 3 31.29 20.30 -4.36
N ASN A 4 32.28 19.44 -4.64
CA ASN A 4 32.10 18.30 -5.55
C ASN A 4 32.03 17.01 -4.74
N ARG A 5 30.98 16.22 -4.98
CA ARG A 5 30.82 14.87 -4.43
C ARG A 5 31.16 13.84 -5.51
N GLU A 6 32.19 13.06 -5.25
CA GLU A 6 32.64 11.99 -6.14
C GLU A 6 32.25 10.63 -5.59
N PHE A 7 31.71 9.75 -6.42
CA PHE A 7 31.47 8.34 -6.06
C PHE A 7 31.53 7.43 -7.28
N PHE A 8 31.84 6.15 -7.06
CA PHE A 8 31.86 5.14 -8.12
C PHE A 8 30.52 4.41 -8.16
N ARG A 9 29.98 4.21 -9.36
CA ARG A 9 28.76 3.43 -9.60
C ARG A 9 29.06 2.30 -10.57
N ALA A 10 28.83 1.06 -10.15
CA ALA A 10 28.84 -0.08 -11.05
C ALA A 10 27.56 -0.08 -11.91
N THR A 11 27.70 -0.20 -13.21
CA THR A 11 26.58 -0.38 -14.14
C THR A 11 26.08 -1.83 -14.10
N ARG A 12 24.86 -2.10 -14.57
CA ARG A 12 24.31 -3.46 -14.71
C ARG A 12 25.20 -4.41 -15.54
N ARG A 13 26.10 -3.86 -16.36
CA ARG A 13 27.09 -4.59 -17.18
C ARG A 13 28.48 -4.70 -16.53
N GLY A 14 28.62 -4.37 -15.25
CA GLY A 14 29.86 -4.49 -14.49
C GLY A 14 30.91 -3.38 -14.71
N LYS A 15 30.66 -2.40 -15.58
CA LYS A 15 31.56 -1.24 -15.74
C LYS A 15 31.43 -0.30 -14.55
N LEU A 16 32.56 0.06 -13.93
CA LEU A 16 32.66 1.09 -12.90
C LEU A 16 32.72 2.48 -13.56
N LEU A 17 31.78 3.35 -13.21
CA LEU A 17 31.74 4.75 -13.64
C LEU A 17 32.06 5.65 -12.46
N LYS A 18 32.99 6.58 -12.63
CA LYS A 18 33.18 7.69 -11.69
C LYS A 18 32.11 8.75 -11.97
N ILE A 19 31.26 9.02 -10.99
CA ILE A 19 30.24 10.06 -11.06
C ILE A 19 30.71 11.22 -10.19
N VAL A 20 30.78 12.41 -10.79
CA VAL A 20 31.04 13.67 -10.08
C VAL A 20 29.75 14.47 -10.10
N LYS A 21 29.25 14.85 -8.92
CA LYS A 21 28.09 15.72 -8.76
C LYS A 21 28.48 16.99 -8.03
N GLU A 22 28.04 18.11 -8.55
CA GLU A 22 28.12 19.40 -7.86
C GLU A 22 27.08 19.43 -6.73
N VAL A 23 27.51 19.85 -5.54
CA VAL A 23 26.67 20.04 -4.36
C VAL A 23 26.75 21.50 -3.96
N TYR A 24 25.61 22.18 -4.02
CA TYR A 24 25.49 23.58 -3.64
C TYR A 24 25.12 23.66 -2.15
N LEU A 25 26.00 24.29 -1.37
CA LEU A 25 25.79 24.59 0.04
C LEU A 25 25.16 25.96 0.20
N ARG A 26 23.98 25.94 0.80
CA ARG A 26 23.04 27.04 1.02
C ARG A 26 23.04 27.49 2.47
N GLU A 27 22.77 28.77 2.69
CA GLU A 27 22.64 29.37 4.03
C GLU A 27 21.18 29.67 4.41
N ASP A 28 20.27 29.51 3.46
CA ASP A 28 18.86 29.89 3.56
C ASP A 28 17.92 28.72 3.89
N ILE A 29 18.48 27.58 4.28
CA ILE A 29 17.71 26.41 4.71
C ILE A 29 17.22 26.63 6.14
N CYS A 30 15.92 26.77 6.29
CA CYS A 30 15.26 27.06 7.56
C CYS A 30 15.19 25.82 8.48
N CYS A 31 15.07 26.04 9.80
CA CYS A 31 14.91 24.94 10.76
C CYS A 31 13.49 24.37 10.82
N GLY A 32 12.49 25.02 10.21
CA GLY A 32 11.09 24.59 10.18
C GLY A 32 10.23 24.96 11.41
N HIS A 33 10.85 25.48 12.47
CA HIS A 33 10.16 25.89 13.70
C HIS A 33 9.51 27.29 13.60
N LYS A 34 8.22 27.40 13.93
CA LYS A 34 7.45 28.66 13.82
C LYS A 34 8.04 29.83 14.61
N VAL A 35 8.54 29.55 15.82
CA VAL A 35 9.04 30.57 16.75
C VAL A 35 10.48 31.02 16.41
N CYS A 36 11.12 30.43 15.40
CA CYS A 36 12.50 30.78 15.08
C CYS A 36 12.62 32.11 14.34
N THR A 37 12.97 33.16 15.08
CA THR A 37 13.18 34.51 14.56
C THR A 37 14.31 34.60 13.54
N LYS A 38 15.42 33.89 13.76
CA LYS A 38 16.56 33.90 12.82
C LYS A 38 16.20 33.41 11.43
N CYS A 39 15.47 32.29 11.35
CA CYS A 39 15.06 31.73 10.07
C CYS A 39 14.01 32.63 9.39
N GLU A 40 13.12 33.23 10.17
CA GLU A 40 12.13 34.18 9.67
C GLU A 40 12.78 35.45 9.10
N ASP A 41 13.80 35.99 9.76
CA ASP A 41 14.57 37.12 9.26
C ASP A 41 15.31 36.78 7.97
N THR A 42 15.94 35.61 7.89
CA THR A 42 16.57 35.12 6.65
C THR A 42 15.55 34.99 5.51
N LYS A 43 14.34 34.47 5.79
CA LYS A 43 13.27 34.39 4.78
C LYS A 43 12.83 35.77 4.28
N ARG A 44 12.68 36.73 5.19
CA ARG A 44 12.28 38.11 4.86
C ARG A 44 13.30 38.82 3.98
N GLN A 45 14.59 38.53 4.17
CA GLN A 45 15.67 39.10 3.38
C GLN A 45 15.78 38.51 1.98
N LEU A 46 15.44 37.23 1.81
CA LEU A 46 15.70 36.49 0.56
C LEU A 46 14.47 36.32 -0.35
N TYR A 47 13.24 36.37 0.21
CA TYR A 47 12.03 36.03 -0.53
C TYR A 47 10.97 37.13 -0.48
N THR A 48 10.31 37.35 -1.62
CA THR A 48 9.13 38.23 -1.70
C THR A 48 7.95 37.66 -0.87
N PRO A 49 6.97 38.49 -0.48
CA PRO A 49 5.79 38.02 0.26
C PRO A 49 5.03 36.89 -0.46
N GLU A 50 4.94 36.95 -1.79
CA GLU A 50 4.25 35.96 -2.63
C GLU A 50 5.02 34.63 -2.73
N GLU A 51 6.35 34.68 -2.72
CA GLU A 51 7.20 33.49 -2.64
C GLU A 51 7.15 32.85 -1.26
N ARG A 52 7.11 33.66 -0.20
CA ARG A 52 6.96 33.18 1.18
C ARG A 52 5.64 32.44 1.39
N ALA A 53 4.53 32.99 0.86
CA ALA A 53 3.23 32.32 0.90
C ALA A 53 3.24 30.96 0.18
N ARG A 54 3.91 30.87 -0.98
CA ARG A 54 4.09 29.59 -1.70
C ARG A 54 4.93 28.57 -0.92
N TYR A 55 5.97 29.02 -0.22
CA TYR A 55 6.81 28.14 0.61
C TYR A 55 6.05 27.64 1.87
N GLU A 56 5.31 28.50 2.54
CA GLU A 56 4.54 28.17 3.74
C GLU A 56 3.40 27.19 3.49
N ASP A 57 2.83 27.20 2.28
CA ASP A 57 1.71 26.33 1.95
C ASP A 57 2.14 24.88 1.62
N SER A 58 3.44 24.62 1.43
CA SER A 58 3.97 23.34 0.91
C SER A 58 4.58 22.41 1.96
N LEU A 59 4.93 22.89 3.16
CA LEU A 59 5.67 22.12 4.17
C LEU A 59 5.07 22.26 5.57
N SER A 60 4.98 21.14 6.28
CA SER A 60 4.63 21.08 7.71
C SER A 60 5.61 21.89 8.55
N GLN A 61 5.12 22.53 9.62
CA GLN A 61 5.93 23.36 10.50
C GLN A 61 6.03 22.74 11.91
N LEU A 62 7.13 22.99 12.61
CA LEU A 62 7.31 22.56 14.00
C LEU A 62 6.76 23.62 14.96
N ILE A 63 6.05 23.19 16.00
CA ILE A 63 5.32 24.08 16.93
C ILE A 63 5.61 23.74 18.41
N GLY A 64 6.02 22.51 18.71
CA GLY A 64 6.19 22.03 20.09
C GLY A 64 7.52 22.37 20.75
N GLU A 65 7.53 22.26 22.08
CA GLU A 65 8.69 22.53 22.95
C GLU A 65 9.78 21.44 22.89
N THR A 66 9.45 20.27 22.32
CA THR A 66 10.40 19.19 22.06
C THR A 66 10.38 18.81 20.59
N VAL A 67 11.56 18.76 19.98
CA VAL A 67 11.78 18.35 18.60
C VAL A 67 12.52 17.01 18.58
N LEU A 68 11.97 16.04 17.85
CA LEU A 68 12.55 14.72 17.69
C LEU A 68 13.31 14.64 16.37
N VAL A 69 14.60 14.30 16.41
CA VAL A 69 15.39 13.99 15.20
C VAL A 69 15.48 12.49 15.07
N LEU A 70 14.99 11.93 13.95
CA LEU A 70 14.97 10.48 13.76
C LEU A 70 16.22 9.98 13.04
N ASP A 71 16.65 8.79 13.44
CA ASP A 71 17.63 7.99 12.73
C ASP A 71 17.00 7.13 11.61
N THR A 72 17.81 6.67 10.66
CA THR A 72 17.38 5.83 9.52
C THR A 72 16.70 4.55 9.99
N ASN A 73 17.29 3.83 10.95
CA ASN A 73 16.78 2.54 11.43
C ASN A 73 15.41 2.67 12.10
N VAL A 74 15.15 3.82 12.75
CA VAL A 74 13.84 4.10 13.37
C VAL A 74 12.77 4.24 12.28
N VAL A 75 13.06 4.98 11.20
CA VAL A 75 12.10 5.14 10.09
C VAL A 75 11.85 3.82 9.36
N LEU A 76 12.88 2.99 9.17
CA LEU A 76 12.76 1.71 8.47
C LEU A 76 11.97 0.65 9.24
N HIS A 77 12.12 0.60 10.56
CA HIS A 77 11.54 -0.47 11.37
C HIS A 77 10.28 -0.06 12.12
N GLN A 78 10.00 1.23 12.26
CA GLN A 78 8.92 1.74 13.11
C GLN A 78 7.97 2.67 12.33
N ILE A 79 7.80 2.45 11.01
CA ILE A 79 6.94 3.30 10.19
C ILE A 79 5.47 3.31 10.67
N ASP A 80 4.94 2.16 11.12
CA ASP A 80 3.58 2.05 11.64
C ASP A 80 3.38 2.86 12.95
N LEU A 81 4.43 2.94 13.77
CA LEU A 81 4.47 3.83 14.94
C LEU A 81 4.54 5.30 14.50
N LEU A 82 5.39 5.62 13.51
CA LEU A 82 5.51 6.98 12.96
C LEU A 82 4.24 7.45 12.23
N GLU A 83 3.37 6.55 11.80
CA GLU A 83 2.05 6.88 11.26
C GLU A 83 1.01 7.17 12.35
N ASP A 84 1.30 6.92 13.63
CA ASP A 84 0.37 7.23 14.71
C ASP A 84 0.25 8.75 14.96
N PRO A 85 -0.98 9.32 14.99
CA PRO A 85 -1.20 10.77 15.18
C PRO A 85 -0.65 11.37 16.48
N SER A 86 -0.35 10.55 17.49
CA SER A 86 0.21 11.02 18.77
C SER A 86 1.64 11.53 18.63
N LEU A 87 2.43 11.03 17.66
CA LEU A 87 3.77 11.51 17.39
C LEU A 87 3.73 12.79 16.53
N LYS A 88 4.27 13.87 17.09
CA LYS A 88 4.34 15.22 16.50
C LYS A 88 5.72 15.85 16.71
N ASN A 89 6.00 16.91 15.95
CA ASN A 89 7.24 17.71 16.03
C ASN A 89 8.51 16.90 15.70
N VAL A 90 8.44 16.20 14.56
CA VAL A 90 9.51 15.33 14.09
C VAL A 90 10.29 16.01 12.97
N VAL A 91 11.61 15.96 13.05
CA VAL A 91 12.53 16.38 12.00
C VAL A 91 13.10 15.14 11.32
N ILE A 92 12.92 15.09 10.00
CA ILE A 92 13.51 14.06 9.14
C ILE A 92 14.58 14.72 8.29
N LEU A 93 15.80 14.18 8.35
CA LEU A 93 16.93 14.68 7.60
C LEU A 93 16.92 14.15 6.17
N THR A 94 17.44 14.92 5.21
CA THR A 94 17.60 14.45 3.82
C THR A 94 18.50 13.22 3.71
N THR A 95 19.52 13.08 4.56
CA THR A 95 20.33 11.86 4.65
C THR A 95 19.49 10.63 4.95
N VAL A 96 18.60 10.75 5.94
CA VAL A 96 17.70 9.68 6.37
C VAL A 96 16.71 9.33 5.26
N LEU A 97 16.10 10.34 4.62
CA LEU A 97 15.17 10.10 3.50
C LEU A 97 15.83 9.43 2.30
N ASP A 98 17.03 9.85 1.92
CA ASP A 98 17.76 9.27 0.80
C ASP A 98 18.17 7.83 1.10
N GLU A 99 18.55 7.53 2.35
CA GLU A 99 18.88 6.19 2.77
C GLU A 99 17.64 5.27 2.78
N VAL A 100 16.53 5.73 3.39
CA VAL A 100 15.25 5.01 3.37
C VAL A 100 14.79 4.76 1.92
N LYS A 101 14.91 5.75 1.03
CA LYS A 101 14.57 5.60 -0.40
C LYS A 101 15.38 4.50 -1.09
N ASN A 102 16.67 4.40 -0.77
CA ASN A 102 17.57 3.42 -1.38
C ASN A 102 17.35 2.01 -0.80
N GLN A 103 16.97 1.91 0.48
CA GLN A 103 16.76 0.62 1.16
C GLN A 103 15.34 0.07 0.94
N ASN A 104 14.30 0.89 1.16
CA ASN A 104 12.90 0.50 1.03
C ASN A 104 12.03 1.65 0.48
N PHE A 105 11.77 1.58 -0.83
CA PHE A 105 10.98 2.59 -1.53
C PHE A 105 9.52 2.69 -1.05
N THR A 106 8.93 1.60 -0.57
CA THR A 106 7.56 1.61 -0.04
C THR A 106 7.47 2.43 1.24
N ILE A 107 8.41 2.23 2.18
CA ILE A 107 8.50 3.03 3.41
C ILE A 107 8.78 4.50 3.08
N TYR A 108 9.61 4.77 2.07
CA TYR A 108 9.85 6.14 1.59
C TYR A 108 8.57 6.85 1.13
N ASN A 109 7.67 6.15 0.43
CA ASN A 109 6.40 6.74 0.01
C ASN A 109 5.48 7.00 1.22
N ARG A 110 5.36 6.02 2.13
CA ARG A 110 4.58 6.14 3.37
C ARG A 110 5.04 7.33 4.22
N ILE A 111 6.35 7.46 4.48
CA ILE A 111 6.85 8.60 5.27
C ILE A 111 6.65 9.94 4.54
N ARG A 112 6.67 9.97 3.20
CA ARG A 112 6.35 11.19 2.44
C ARG A 112 4.89 11.60 2.58
N GLU A 113 3.96 10.65 2.71
CA GLU A 113 2.55 10.96 2.99
C GLU A 113 2.41 11.57 4.38
N VAL A 114 3.09 11.01 5.39
CA VAL A 114 3.13 11.59 6.75
C VAL A 114 3.71 13.01 6.76
N ILE A 115 4.75 13.27 5.97
CA ILE A 115 5.37 14.60 5.84
C ILE A 115 4.40 15.62 5.20
N LYS A 116 3.61 15.19 4.21
CA LYS A 116 2.64 16.05 3.51
C LYS A 116 1.47 16.45 4.41
N ASP A 117 1.14 15.65 5.41
CA ASP A 117 0.09 15.96 6.37
C ASP A 117 0.53 17.06 7.34
N LYS A 118 0.00 18.27 7.13
CA LYS A 118 0.29 19.47 7.94
C LYS A 118 -0.07 19.30 9.42
N THR A 119 -1.03 18.43 9.75
CA THR A 119 -1.46 18.20 11.15
C THR A 119 -0.41 17.46 11.97
N ARG A 120 0.46 16.70 11.30
CA ARG A 120 1.47 15.83 11.92
C ARG A 120 2.71 16.59 12.38
N SER A 121 2.98 17.78 11.83
CA SER A 121 4.17 18.59 12.15
C SER A 121 5.49 17.82 11.88
N PHE A 122 5.58 17.13 10.74
CA PHE A 122 6.79 16.43 10.27
C PHE A 122 7.56 17.30 9.29
N TYR A 123 8.72 17.82 9.70
CA TYR A 123 9.53 18.72 8.88
C TYR A 123 10.72 18.02 8.25
N VAL A 124 10.98 18.29 6.97
CA VAL A 124 12.16 17.79 6.27
C VAL A 124 13.26 18.85 6.27
N TYR A 125 14.38 18.54 6.92
CA TYR A 125 15.54 19.42 6.92
C TYR A 125 16.62 18.93 5.95
N SER A 126 17.02 19.84 5.05
CA SER A 126 18.00 19.54 4.01
C SER A 126 19.44 19.67 4.52
N ASN A 127 19.87 18.71 5.33
CA ASN A 127 21.18 18.73 5.97
C ASN A 127 22.36 18.61 4.99
N GLU A 128 22.19 17.92 3.87
CA GLU A 128 23.24 17.77 2.84
C GLU A 128 23.51 19.05 2.06
N HIS A 129 22.52 19.94 1.97
CA HIS A 129 22.61 21.20 1.23
C HIS A 129 22.80 22.40 2.14
N SER A 130 22.78 22.22 3.45
CA SER A 130 22.99 23.30 4.43
C SER A 130 24.47 23.49 4.71
N LYS A 131 24.96 24.72 4.57
CA LYS A 131 26.35 25.09 4.89
C LYS A 131 26.71 24.75 6.35
N PHE A 132 25.73 24.75 7.25
CA PHE A 132 25.96 24.55 8.68
C PHE A 132 26.04 23.09 9.10
N THR A 133 25.44 22.18 8.33
CA THR A 133 25.32 20.76 8.70
C THR A 133 25.89 19.80 7.66
N ALA A 134 26.24 20.27 6.47
CA ALA A 134 26.81 19.45 5.43
C ALA A 134 28.21 18.97 5.83
N ILE A 135 28.43 17.66 5.73
CA ILE A 135 29.71 17.03 6.06
C ILE A 135 30.26 16.25 4.86
N THR A 136 31.58 16.22 4.76
CA THR A 136 32.32 15.35 3.84
C THR A 136 32.69 14.04 4.50
N ARG A 137 32.93 12.99 3.70
CA ARG A 137 33.33 11.67 4.21
C ARG A 137 34.80 11.69 4.60
N ASP A 138 35.12 11.14 5.77
CA ASP A 138 36.49 11.07 6.27
C ASP A 138 37.24 9.87 5.67
N SER A 139 38.56 9.92 5.67
CA SER A 139 39.40 8.85 5.11
C SER A 139 39.23 7.55 5.91
N GLY A 140 38.81 6.47 5.27
CA GLY A 140 38.58 5.16 5.90
C GLY A 140 37.22 4.98 6.58
N GLU A 141 36.38 6.01 6.61
CA GLU A 141 35.04 5.95 7.19
C GLU A 141 34.07 5.18 6.28
N THR A 142 33.18 4.34 6.82
CA THR A 142 32.15 3.67 6.00
C THR A 142 31.02 4.63 5.60
N PRO A 143 30.21 4.34 4.56
CA PRO A 143 29.06 5.18 4.23
C PRO A 143 28.05 5.29 5.40
N ASN A 144 27.87 4.22 6.17
CA ASN A 144 26.98 4.18 7.33
C ASN A 144 27.48 5.09 8.45
N ASP A 145 28.76 4.97 8.82
CA ASP A 145 29.39 5.81 9.85
C ASP A 145 29.28 7.31 9.51
N ARG A 146 29.44 7.64 8.22
CA ARG A 146 29.26 9.00 7.72
C ARG A 146 27.83 9.49 7.89
N ASN A 147 26.83 8.66 7.55
CA ASN A 147 25.43 9.03 7.70
C ASN A 147 25.08 9.26 9.18
N ASP A 148 25.51 8.37 10.08
CA ASP A 148 25.33 8.55 11.52
C ASP A 148 25.98 9.85 12.01
N ARG A 149 27.17 10.16 11.51
CA ARG A 149 27.85 11.43 11.81
C ARG A 149 27.07 12.63 11.29
N ALA A 150 26.51 12.55 10.08
CA ALA A 150 25.67 13.62 9.52
C ALA A 150 24.42 13.88 10.38
N ILE A 151 23.79 12.81 10.90
CA ILE A 151 22.65 12.89 11.80
C ILE A 151 23.07 13.55 13.14
N ARG A 152 24.22 13.16 13.69
CA ARG A 152 24.78 13.77 14.91
C ARG A 152 25.09 15.26 14.73
N VAL A 153 25.74 15.66 13.64
CA VAL A 153 26.05 17.07 13.36
C VAL A 153 24.77 17.90 13.18
N ALA A 154 23.78 17.37 12.47
CA ALA A 154 22.50 18.04 12.32
C ALA A 154 21.77 18.20 13.67
N THR A 155 21.75 17.16 14.50
CA THR A 155 21.17 17.22 15.86
C THR A 155 21.88 18.26 16.73
N GLU A 156 23.21 18.30 16.71
CA GLU A 156 24.00 19.29 17.44
C GLU A 156 23.70 20.72 16.97
N TRP A 157 23.59 20.92 15.66
CA TRP A 157 23.18 22.20 15.09
C TRP A 157 21.78 22.59 15.57
N TYR A 158 20.79 21.70 15.51
CA TYR A 158 19.44 21.95 16.00
C TYR A 158 19.44 22.31 17.49
N LYS A 159 20.20 21.56 18.31
CA LYS A 159 20.36 21.83 19.74
C LYS A 159 20.90 23.24 19.97
N SER A 160 22.02 23.60 19.34
CA SER A 160 22.62 24.94 19.49
C SER A 160 21.74 26.06 18.94
N HIS A 161 21.03 25.82 17.84
CA HIS A 161 20.18 26.79 17.16
C HIS A 161 18.92 27.10 17.96
N LEU A 162 18.27 26.07 18.51
CA LEU A 162 16.99 26.18 19.23
C LEU A 162 17.14 26.33 20.75
N HIS A 163 18.33 26.12 21.33
CA HIS A 163 18.58 26.34 22.75
C HIS A 163 18.19 27.75 23.21
N LYS A 164 18.36 28.78 22.37
CA LYS A 164 17.98 30.16 22.68
C LYS A 164 16.46 30.37 22.83
N LEU A 165 15.67 29.44 22.32
CA LEU A 165 14.21 29.46 22.33
C LEU A 165 13.63 28.50 23.37
N ASN A 166 14.47 27.90 24.23
CA ASN A 166 14.09 26.92 25.24
C ASN A 166 13.40 25.65 24.67
N ILE A 167 13.73 25.28 23.42
CA ILE A 167 13.19 24.08 22.77
C ILE A 167 14.20 22.94 22.95
N LYS A 168 13.72 21.80 23.45
CA LYS A 168 14.52 20.59 23.65
C LYS A 168 14.65 19.82 22.33
N VAL A 169 15.84 19.31 22.04
CA VAL A 169 16.11 18.49 20.84
C VAL A 169 16.57 17.12 21.29
N VAL A 170 15.87 16.07 20.85
CA VAL A 170 16.15 14.68 21.22
C VAL A 170 16.44 13.87 19.96
N LEU A 171 17.59 13.19 19.94
CA LEU A 171 17.92 12.19 18.92
C LEU A 171 17.28 10.85 19.28
N VAL A 172 16.52 10.29 18.35
CA VAL A 172 15.90 8.97 18.49
C VAL A 172 16.66 7.99 17.61
N THR A 173 17.41 7.07 18.22
CA THR A 173 18.22 6.07 17.53
C THR A 173 18.18 4.74 18.27
N ASN A 174 18.08 3.64 17.52
CA ASN A 174 18.24 2.29 18.06
C ASN A 174 19.66 1.75 17.89
N ASP A 175 20.51 2.43 17.10
CA ASP A 175 21.93 2.09 17.00
C ASP A 175 22.67 2.48 18.30
N ARG A 176 23.24 1.46 18.96
CA ARG A 176 23.98 1.60 20.22
C ARG A 176 25.27 2.42 20.06
N ASP A 177 25.98 2.27 18.95
CA ASP A 177 27.22 3.00 18.69
C ASP A 177 26.92 4.46 18.38
N ASN A 178 25.86 4.73 17.62
CA ASN A 178 25.40 6.09 17.38
C ASN A 178 24.96 6.76 18.69
N ALA A 179 24.20 6.05 19.53
CA ALA A 179 23.74 6.55 20.81
C ALA A 179 24.88 6.89 21.77
N THR A 180 25.88 6.02 21.89
CA THR A 180 27.04 6.26 22.76
C THR A 180 27.88 7.45 22.28
N LYS A 181 28.12 7.58 20.98
CA LYS A 181 28.83 8.72 20.38
C LYS A 181 28.07 10.04 20.59
N ALA A 182 26.75 10.04 20.41
CA ALA A 182 25.92 11.21 20.61
C ALA A 182 25.85 11.66 22.09
N LYS A 183 25.75 10.71 23.03
CA LYS A 183 25.80 11.01 24.48
C LYS A 183 27.15 11.64 24.90
N LYS A 184 28.27 11.20 24.31
CA LYS A 184 29.60 11.81 24.55
C LYS A 184 29.69 13.27 24.10
N LEU A 185 28.93 13.64 23.06
CA LEU A 185 28.80 15.01 22.57
C LEU A 185 27.77 15.83 23.36
N GLY A 186 27.24 15.26 24.46
CA GLY A 186 26.26 15.91 25.33
C GLY A 186 24.87 16.05 24.72
N MET A 187 24.51 15.27 23.70
CA MET A 187 23.17 15.28 23.11
C MET A 187 22.18 14.50 23.98
N ASP A 188 20.91 14.91 23.96
CA ASP A 188 19.83 14.09 24.52
C ASP A 188 19.50 12.98 23.52
N VAL A 189 19.66 11.73 23.95
CA VAL A 189 19.48 10.55 23.10
C VAL A 189 18.53 9.59 23.79
N LYS A 190 17.55 9.09 23.03
CA LYS A 190 16.64 8.03 23.47
C LYS A 190 16.55 6.93 22.43
N THR A 191 16.33 5.71 22.88
CA THR A 191 15.86 4.65 21.99
C THR A 191 14.38 4.86 21.67
N ILE A 192 13.88 4.27 20.58
CA ILE A 192 12.44 4.36 20.29
C ILE A 192 11.61 3.68 21.39
N LYS A 193 12.14 2.61 22.01
CA LYS A 193 11.47 1.91 23.12
C LYS A 193 11.33 2.83 24.32
N GLU A 194 12.40 3.52 24.73
CA GLU A 194 12.38 4.49 25.83
C GLU A 194 11.39 5.63 25.57
N LEU A 195 11.39 6.18 24.35
CA LEU A 195 10.46 7.24 23.96
C LEU A 195 8.99 6.78 24.07
N VAL A 196 8.69 5.60 23.55
CA VAL A 196 7.34 5.03 23.60
C VAL A 196 6.92 4.72 25.03
N PHE A 197 7.82 4.23 25.88
CA PHE A 197 7.49 3.97 27.29
C PHE A 197 7.19 5.25 28.08
N GLU A 198 7.92 6.34 27.86
CA GLU A 198 7.60 7.62 28.48
C GLU A 198 6.26 8.18 28.00
N MET A 199 5.89 7.94 26.74
CA MET A 199 4.60 8.33 26.20
C MET A 199 3.48 7.36 26.58
N SER A 200 3.80 6.16 27.08
CA SER A 200 2.82 5.09 27.32
C SER A 200 1.82 5.41 28.44
N ASP A 201 2.20 6.28 29.39
CA ASP A 201 1.29 6.78 30.42
C ASP A 201 0.12 7.58 29.81
N GLN A 202 0.36 8.28 28.69
CA GLN A 202 -0.65 9.07 27.99
C GLN A 202 -1.26 8.29 26.81
N PHE A 203 -0.48 7.43 26.15
CA PHE A 203 -0.88 6.69 24.96
C PHE A 203 -0.45 5.21 25.05
N PRO A 204 -1.18 4.37 25.79
CA PRO A 204 -0.83 2.95 25.98
C PRO A 204 -0.76 2.14 24.67
N SER A 205 -1.51 2.56 23.65
CA SER A 205 -1.55 1.90 22.33
C SER A 205 -0.23 1.94 21.56
N LEU A 206 0.69 2.85 21.91
CA LEU A 206 1.98 2.97 21.22
C LEU A 206 2.92 1.80 21.51
N VAL A 207 2.81 1.19 22.70
CA VAL A 207 3.63 0.03 23.08
C VAL A 207 3.33 -1.17 22.18
N ASP A 208 2.07 -1.32 21.79
CA ASP A 208 1.61 -2.44 20.96
C ASP A 208 2.00 -2.25 19.47
N LYS A 209 2.23 -0.99 19.05
CA LYS A 209 2.72 -0.61 17.71
C LYS A 209 4.23 -0.70 17.52
N LEU A 210 4.96 -0.95 18.59
CA LEU A 210 6.41 -1.02 18.56
C LEU A 210 6.87 -2.35 17.96
N SER A 211 7.54 -2.32 16.81
CA SER A 211 8.17 -3.51 16.25
C SER A 211 9.41 -3.89 17.09
N SER A 212 9.61 -5.17 17.37
CA SER A 212 10.71 -5.65 18.23
C SER A 212 11.52 -6.76 17.56
N PRO A 213 12.37 -6.43 16.58
CA PRO A 213 13.18 -7.42 15.87
C PRO A 213 14.26 -8.08 16.76
N GLU A 214 14.81 -7.37 17.76
CA GLU A 214 15.94 -7.85 18.57
C GLU A 214 15.56 -8.84 19.69
N ASP A 215 14.33 -8.80 20.21
CA ASP A 215 13.92 -9.58 21.40
C ASP A 215 13.50 -11.02 21.05
N ALA A 216 13.76 -11.49 19.82
CA ALA A 216 13.54 -12.87 19.40
C ALA A 216 14.69 -13.81 19.79
N VAL A 217 15.86 -13.25 20.16
CA VAL A 217 17.06 -14.02 20.50
C VAL A 217 17.13 -14.37 22.00
N ASP A 218 16.47 -13.60 22.87
CA ASP A 218 16.64 -13.66 24.34
C ASP A 218 15.54 -14.41 25.11
N SER A 219 14.78 -15.33 24.48
CA SER A 219 13.92 -16.26 25.22
C SER A 219 14.65 -17.52 25.72
N ALA A 220 15.98 -17.50 25.79
CA ALA A 220 16.76 -18.51 26.50
C ALA A 220 17.24 -17.91 27.82
N ASP A 221 16.38 -17.97 28.84
CA ASP A 221 16.74 -17.65 30.22
C ASP A 221 17.91 -18.56 30.66
N PRO A 222 19.12 -18.02 30.94
CA PRO A 222 20.29 -18.84 31.29
C PRO A 222 20.20 -19.47 32.68
N ASN A 223 19.22 -19.07 33.50
CA ASN A 223 19.16 -19.41 34.92
C ASN A 223 18.27 -20.62 35.26
N ASN A 224 17.70 -21.31 34.28
CA ASN A 224 16.94 -22.55 34.52
C ASN A 224 17.68 -23.79 33.99
N ALA A 225 18.93 -23.96 34.43
CA ALA A 225 19.81 -25.07 34.11
C ALA A 225 19.48 -26.34 34.92
N SER A 226 18.21 -26.75 34.96
CA SER A 226 17.77 -27.94 35.72
C SER A 226 16.57 -28.63 35.09
N ALA A 227 16.62 -28.89 33.78
CA ALA A 227 15.74 -29.85 33.12
C ALA A 227 16.42 -30.44 31.87
N VAL A 228 17.45 -31.27 32.08
CA VAL A 228 17.97 -32.15 31.03
C VAL A 228 17.11 -33.40 31.01
N SER A 229 16.18 -33.52 30.06
CA SER A 229 15.82 -34.79 29.40
C SER A 229 14.72 -34.59 28.35
N SER A 230 15.12 -34.47 27.08
CA SER A 230 14.53 -35.10 25.87
C SER A 230 14.89 -34.26 24.63
N LYS A 231 15.77 -34.80 23.79
CA LYS A 231 16.10 -34.27 22.45
C LYS A 231 14.87 -34.40 21.54
N LYS A 232 13.88 -33.52 21.66
CA LYS A 232 13.00 -33.16 20.54
C LYS A 232 13.86 -32.24 19.66
N GLU A 233 14.15 -32.63 18.42
CA GLU A 233 14.84 -31.76 17.47
C GLU A 233 14.10 -30.41 17.45
N ARG A 234 14.80 -29.34 17.83
CA ARG A 234 14.21 -28.00 17.78
C ARG A 234 13.89 -27.71 16.32
N PHE A 235 12.61 -27.56 16.01
CA PHE A 235 12.12 -27.20 14.69
C PHE A 235 12.98 -26.08 14.09
N SER A 236 13.53 -26.28 12.89
CA SER A 236 14.36 -25.29 12.23
C SER A 236 14.21 -25.35 10.72
N PHE A 237 13.92 -24.21 10.13
CA PHE A 237 13.95 -24.02 8.70
C PHE A 237 15.38 -23.94 8.16
N ALA A 238 15.52 -24.28 6.87
CA ALA A 238 16.77 -24.08 6.13
C ALA A 238 17.14 -22.59 6.03
N GLU A 239 18.43 -22.30 6.08
CA GLU A 239 18.95 -20.95 5.90
C GLU A 239 18.76 -20.49 4.45
N HIS A 240 18.41 -19.21 4.26
CA HIS A 240 18.28 -18.64 2.92
C HIS A 240 19.66 -18.35 2.34
N ARG A 241 19.87 -18.71 1.07
CA ARG A 241 21.13 -18.42 0.39
C ARG A 241 21.31 -16.90 0.22
N PRO A 242 22.53 -16.36 0.32
CA PRO A 242 22.80 -14.94 0.10
C PRO A 242 22.37 -14.49 -1.31
N THR A 243 21.90 -13.24 -1.42
CA THR A 243 21.39 -12.67 -2.68
C THR A 243 22.41 -12.73 -3.83
N ALA A 244 23.70 -12.59 -3.54
CA ALA A 244 24.77 -12.70 -4.53
C ALA A 244 24.80 -14.11 -5.17
N VAL A 245 24.73 -15.16 -4.34
CA VAL A 245 24.72 -16.56 -4.78
C VAL A 245 23.46 -16.87 -5.57
N LEU A 246 22.29 -16.43 -5.08
CA LEU A 246 21.02 -16.61 -5.79
C LEU A 246 21.06 -15.98 -7.18
N THR A 247 21.66 -14.79 -7.32
CA THR A 247 21.76 -14.09 -8.60
C THR A 247 22.65 -14.85 -9.59
N GLU A 248 23.72 -15.49 -9.13
CA GLU A 248 24.57 -16.34 -9.97
C GLU A 248 23.89 -17.65 -10.35
N GLU A 249 23.21 -18.30 -9.41
CA GLU A 249 22.49 -19.55 -9.64
C GLU A 249 21.29 -19.39 -10.59
N LEU A 250 20.60 -18.24 -10.51
CA LEU A 250 19.55 -17.86 -11.46
C LEU A 250 20.11 -17.69 -12.89
N LYS A 251 21.30 -17.08 -13.04
CA LYS A 251 21.97 -16.94 -14.35
C LYS A 251 22.45 -18.28 -14.90
N GLN A 252 22.86 -19.20 -14.02
CA GLN A 252 23.26 -20.56 -14.39
C GLN A 252 22.06 -21.49 -14.68
N GLY A 253 20.83 -21.06 -14.40
CA GLY A 253 19.63 -21.87 -14.58
C GLY A 253 19.48 -23.03 -13.59
N LYS A 254 20.21 -23.00 -12.47
CA LYS A 254 20.11 -24.02 -11.41
C LYS A 254 18.89 -23.79 -10.51
N VAL A 255 18.54 -22.52 -10.32
CA VAL A 255 17.43 -22.07 -9.50
C VAL A 255 16.47 -21.29 -10.38
N PHE A 256 15.17 -21.38 -10.08
CA PHE A 256 14.12 -20.68 -10.81
C PHE A 256 13.50 -19.61 -9.93
N GLN A 257 13.10 -18.49 -10.53
CA GLN A 257 12.35 -17.44 -9.84
C GLN A 257 10.87 -17.48 -10.23
N GLY A 258 9.99 -17.20 -9.28
CA GLY A 258 8.56 -17.08 -9.52
C GLY A 258 7.81 -16.51 -8.32
N ILE A 259 6.51 -16.28 -8.51
CA ILE A 259 5.63 -15.77 -7.46
C ILE A 259 5.02 -16.95 -6.72
N LEU A 260 5.17 -16.98 -5.39
CA LEU A 260 4.57 -18.00 -4.53
C LEU A 260 3.06 -17.76 -4.42
N ARG A 261 2.25 -18.78 -4.73
CA ARG A 261 0.80 -18.78 -4.57
C ARG A 261 0.40 -19.89 -3.62
N THR A 262 0.05 -19.54 -2.40
CA THR A 262 -0.38 -20.54 -1.40
C THR A 262 -1.84 -20.90 -1.65
N ASP A 263 -2.18 -22.17 -1.47
CA ASP A 263 -3.58 -22.62 -1.58
C ASP A 263 -4.41 -22.10 -0.40
N GLN A 264 -5.63 -21.65 -0.67
CA GLN A 264 -6.58 -21.19 0.36
C GLN A 264 -7.10 -22.34 1.23
N THR A 265 -7.09 -23.55 0.69
CA THR A 265 -7.64 -24.74 1.35
C THR A 265 -6.58 -25.55 2.10
N ASN A 266 -5.32 -25.40 1.70
CA ASN A 266 -4.20 -26.10 2.29
C ASN A 266 -2.96 -25.20 2.37
N TYR A 267 -2.75 -24.60 3.53
CA TYR A 267 -1.62 -23.69 3.76
C TYR A 267 -0.23 -24.36 3.69
N THR A 268 -0.17 -25.70 3.68
CA THR A 268 1.08 -26.46 3.50
C THR A 268 1.41 -26.72 2.02
N GLN A 269 0.54 -26.27 1.12
CA GLN A 269 0.72 -26.40 -0.33
C GLN A 269 0.73 -25.03 -0.99
N ALA A 270 1.68 -24.86 -1.89
CA ALA A 270 1.78 -23.68 -2.70
C ALA A 270 2.24 -24.04 -4.10
N THR A 271 1.86 -23.24 -5.08
CA THR A 271 2.36 -23.35 -6.44
C THR A 271 3.16 -22.12 -6.79
N VAL A 272 4.19 -22.31 -7.63
CA VAL A 272 5.00 -21.21 -8.13
C VAL A 272 5.01 -21.23 -9.64
N GLN A 273 4.57 -20.12 -10.20
CA GLN A 273 4.63 -19.88 -11.62
C GLN A 273 5.99 -19.30 -11.99
N CYS A 274 6.82 -20.11 -12.64
CA CYS A 274 8.16 -19.71 -13.07
C CYS A 274 8.12 -19.03 -14.43
N HIS A 275 8.75 -17.86 -14.52
CA HIS A 275 8.81 -17.07 -15.76
C HIS A 275 9.88 -17.58 -16.75
N SER A 276 10.77 -18.47 -16.32
CA SER A 276 12.00 -18.83 -17.05
C SER A 276 12.09 -20.30 -17.47
N MET A 277 11.05 -21.12 -17.24
CA MET A 277 11.01 -22.46 -17.84
C MET A 277 10.54 -22.32 -19.29
N ASN A 278 11.49 -22.40 -20.23
CA ASN A 278 11.36 -22.49 -21.70
C ASN A 278 10.19 -21.76 -22.38
N GLU A 279 10.56 -20.82 -23.27
CA GLU A 279 9.79 -20.34 -24.42
C GLU A 279 8.31 -20.76 -24.47
N GLY A 280 7.45 -19.98 -23.80
CA GLY A 280 6.01 -20.00 -24.06
C GLY A 280 5.17 -21.07 -23.35
N LYS A 281 5.75 -21.90 -22.46
CA LYS A 281 4.97 -22.76 -21.54
C LYS A 281 5.52 -22.66 -20.12
N GLY A 282 5.09 -21.64 -19.38
CA GLY A 282 5.43 -21.49 -17.97
C GLY A 282 5.03 -22.75 -17.20
N GLY A 283 6.03 -23.47 -16.68
CA GLY A 283 5.80 -24.63 -15.81
C GLY A 283 5.40 -24.17 -14.42
N GLU A 284 4.29 -24.70 -13.92
CA GLU A 284 3.88 -24.57 -12.52
C GLU A 284 4.64 -25.59 -11.68
N ILE A 285 5.32 -25.12 -10.63
CA ILE A 285 6.08 -25.96 -9.70
C ILE A 285 5.30 -26.05 -8.39
N LEU A 286 5.06 -27.26 -7.92
CA LEU A 286 4.40 -27.52 -6.64
C LEU A 286 5.41 -27.50 -5.50
N ILE A 287 5.08 -26.82 -4.42
CA ILE A 287 5.81 -26.84 -3.15
C ILE A 287 4.90 -27.46 -2.10
N LYS A 288 5.38 -28.50 -1.42
CA LYS A 288 4.67 -29.20 -0.35
C LYS A 288 5.45 -29.18 0.94
N GLY A 289 4.74 -28.94 2.03
CA GLY A 289 5.27 -28.94 3.38
C GLY A 289 5.85 -27.58 3.76
N ILE A 290 5.67 -27.26 5.05
CA ILE A 290 6.11 -25.99 5.64
C ILE A 290 7.63 -25.82 5.46
N GLU A 291 8.40 -26.89 5.62
CA GLU A 291 9.86 -26.89 5.45
C GLU A 291 10.31 -26.46 4.05
N ASN A 292 9.67 -26.97 3.00
CA ASN A 292 9.99 -26.63 1.61
C ASN A 292 9.46 -25.26 1.21
N MET A 293 8.38 -24.78 1.85
CA MET A 293 7.94 -23.39 1.71
C MET A 293 8.93 -22.40 2.33
N ASN A 294 9.74 -22.86 3.28
CA ASN A 294 10.89 -22.16 3.85
C ASN A 294 10.65 -20.67 4.14
N ARG A 295 9.68 -20.40 5.02
CA ARG A 295 9.30 -19.05 5.46
C ARG A 295 8.78 -18.14 4.33
N GLY A 296 8.28 -18.69 3.23
CA GLY A 296 7.60 -17.95 2.15
C GLY A 296 6.14 -17.63 2.52
N VAL A 297 5.66 -16.46 2.09
CA VAL A 297 4.27 -16.01 2.24
C VAL A 297 3.64 -15.78 0.86
N ASP A 298 2.31 -15.93 0.74
CA ASP A 298 1.60 -15.69 -0.53
C ASP A 298 1.97 -14.34 -1.17
N GLY A 299 2.30 -14.38 -2.46
CA GLY A 299 2.74 -13.23 -3.25
C GLY A 299 4.25 -12.92 -3.17
N ASP A 300 5.03 -13.60 -2.32
CA ASP A 300 6.48 -13.45 -2.29
C ASP A 300 7.11 -13.87 -3.64
N ILE A 301 8.15 -13.14 -4.06
CA ILE A 301 9.01 -13.59 -5.18
C ILE A 301 10.11 -14.46 -4.59
N VAL A 302 10.08 -15.74 -4.93
CA VAL A 302 10.91 -16.78 -4.32
C VAL A 302 11.88 -17.39 -5.32
N ALA A 303 13.00 -17.89 -4.81
CA ALA A 303 14.00 -18.65 -5.54
C ALA A 303 13.85 -20.13 -5.20
N ILE A 304 13.67 -20.98 -6.22
CA ILE A 304 13.27 -22.39 -6.09
C ILE A 304 14.30 -23.30 -6.72
N GLU A 305 14.65 -24.35 -5.97
CA GLU A 305 15.41 -25.48 -6.47
C GLU A 305 14.45 -26.66 -6.70
N LEU A 306 14.55 -27.31 -7.86
CA LEU A 306 13.75 -28.49 -8.16
C LEU A 306 14.23 -29.67 -7.31
N LEU A 307 13.26 -30.44 -6.79
CA LEU A 307 13.55 -31.71 -6.16
C LEU A 307 13.78 -32.80 -7.21
N ASP A 308 14.44 -33.88 -6.79
CA ASP A 308 14.61 -35.07 -7.62
C ASP A 308 13.25 -35.58 -8.12
N ARG A 309 13.24 -36.12 -9.34
CA ARG A 309 12.02 -36.64 -9.99
C ARG A 309 11.30 -37.71 -9.18
N SER A 310 12.01 -38.41 -8.30
CA SER A 310 11.43 -39.39 -7.37
C SER A 310 10.49 -38.76 -6.33
N LEU A 311 10.67 -37.48 -6.01
CA LEU A 311 9.88 -36.74 -5.03
C LEU A 311 8.75 -35.93 -5.68
N TRP A 312 8.53 -36.09 -6.99
CA TRP A 312 7.45 -35.42 -7.70
C TRP A 312 6.12 -36.08 -7.36
N THR A 313 5.14 -35.26 -6.98
CA THR A 313 3.84 -35.70 -6.50
C THR A 313 2.72 -34.85 -7.09
N SER A 314 1.50 -35.38 -7.16
CA SER A 314 0.31 -34.63 -7.55
C SER A 314 -0.20 -33.74 -6.41
N ALA A 315 -0.96 -32.69 -6.71
CA ALA A 315 -1.57 -31.82 -5.69
C ALA A 315 -2.49 -32.66 -4.79
N SER A 316 -2.50 -32.38 -3.48
CA SER A 316 -3.39 -33.11 -2.58
C SER A 316 -4.76 -32.45 -2.56
N THR A 317 -5.82 -33.24 -2.65
CA THR A 317 -7.22 -32.74 -2.53
C THR A 317 -7.63 -32.50 -1.06
N VAL A 318 -6.68 -32.52 -0.12
CA VAL A 318 -6.97 -32.45 1.32
C VAL A 318 -7.22 -31.01 1.72
N MET A 319 -8.44 -30.75 2.19
CA MET A 319 -8.87 -29.48 2.78
C MET A 319 -8.47 -29.47 4.26
N LEU A 320 -7.52 -28.60 4.65
CA LEU A 320 -7.18 -28.40 6.05
C LEU A 320 -8.11 -27.33 6.63
N MET A 321 -9.15 -27.76 7.36
CA MET A 321 -10.02 -26.85 8.09
C MET A 321 -9.50 -26.64 9.51
N ASP A 322 -9.16 -25.38 9.85
CA ASP A 322 -8.89 -24.98 11.23
C ASP A 322 -10.23 -24.75 11.96
N GLY A 323 -10.76 -25.76 12.65
CA GLY A 323 -11.95 -25.61 13.49
C GLY A 323 -12.41 -26.87 14.23
N GLN A 324 -12.19 -26.88 15.55
CA GLN A 324 -12.55 -27.87 16.59
C GLN A 324 -11.65 -29.10 16.75
N GLY A 325 -10.75 -29.03 17.74
CA GLY A 325 -10.28 -30.21 18.49
C GLY A 325 -8.95 -30.83 18.09
N VAL A 326 -8.23 -30.32 17.09
CA VAL A 326 -6.88 -30.84 16.78
C VAL A 326 -5.87 -30.20 17.73
N ALA A 327 -5.27 -31.02 18.58
CA ALA A 327 -4.23 -30.61 19.53
C ALA A 327 -3.06 -29.94 18.80
N GLU A 328 -2.44 -28.96 19.45
CA GLU A 328 -1.38 -28.07 18.93
C GLU A 328 -0.05 -28.77 18.55
N ASP A 329 -0.03 -30.10 18.40
CA ASP A 329 1.20 -30.87 18.17
C ASP A 329 1.03 -32.05 17.19
N ASP A 330 -0.09 -32.12 16.45
CA ASP A 330 -0.41 -33.32 15.66
C ASP A 330 -0.49 -33.07 14.14
N ASP A 331 0.68 -32.85 13.53
CA ASP A 331 0.87 -32.95 12.07
C ASP A 331 0.70 -34.42 11.57
N SER A 332 0.51 -35.40 12.47
CA SER A 332 0.27 -36.81 12.08
C SER A 332 -1.00 -36.98 11.26
N VAL A 333 -2.02 -36.15 11.49
CA VAL A 333 -3.31 -36.23 10.77
C VAL A 333 -3.15 -35.79 9.30
N ALA A 334 -2.19 -34.92 8.98
CA ALA A 334 -1.87 -34.56 7.60
C ALA A 334 -1.00 -35.60 6.89
N GLN A 335 -0.25 -36.41 7.65
CA GLN A 335 0.64 -37.44 7.14
C GLN A 335 -0.10 -38.74 6.79
N ASP A 336 -1.17 -39.07 7.53
CA ASP A 336 -1.90 -40.34 7.40
C ASP A 336 -2.90 -40.40 6.21
N ALA A 337 -3.13 -39.29 5.50
CA ALA A 337 -3.99 -39.26 4.30
C ALA A 337 -3.22 -39.45 2.97
N LEU A 338 -1.96 -39.91 3.01
CA LEU A 338 -1.10 -40.05 1.83
C LEU A 338 -1.22 -41.41 1.10
N ILE A 339 -2.24 -42.22 1.41
CA ILE A 339 -2.42 -43.54 0.81
C ILE A 339 -3.70 -43.54 -0.04
N ASN A 340 -3.50 -43.66 -1.35
CA ASN A 340 -4.49 -43.80 -2.43
C ASN A 340 -4.92 -42.52 -3.16
N VAL A 341 -4.00 -41.99 -3.98
CA VAL A 341 -4.40 -41.30 -5.21
C VAL A 341 -3.74 -41.99 -6.41
N THR A 342 -4.60 -42.49 -7.29
CA THR A 342 -4.31 -43.09 -8.58
C THR A 342 -3.43 -42.19 -9.45
N GLN A 343 -2.57 -42.81 -10.26
CA GLN A 343 -1.60 -42.19 -11.16
C GLN A 343 -2.22 -41.10 -12.05
N THR A 344 -2.15 -39.86 -11.56
CA THR A 344 -2.29 -38.65 -12.35
C THR A 344 -0.89 -38.08 -12.58
N ALA A 345 -0.69 -37.40 -13.71
CA ALA A 345 0.61 -36.93 -14.18
C ALA A 345 1.41 -36.25 -13.05
N GLN A 346 2.61 -36.78 -12.75
CA GLN A 346 3.50 -36.21 -11.75
C GLN A 346 3.92 -34.79 -12.18
N GLN A 347 3.52 -33.80 -11.39
CA GLN A 347 3.94 -32.41 -11.58
C GLN A 347 5.30 -32.16 -10.90
N PRO A 348 6.11 -31.24 -11.43
CA PRO A 348 7.42 -30.94 -10.85
C PRO A 348 7.27 -30.37 -9.43
N CYS A 349 8.01 -30.93 -8.48
CA CYS A 349 8.08 -30.43 -7.11
C CYS A 349 9.38 -29.68 -6.84
N GLY A 350 9.33 -28.66 -5.99
CA GLY A 350 10.48 -27.84 -5.63
C GLY A 350 10.49 -27.41 -4.17
N ARG A 351 11.60 -26.80 -3.76
CA ARG A 351 11.79 -26.20 -2.44
C ARG A 351 12.33 -24.77 -2.56
N ILE A 352 11.94 -23.91 -1.64
CA ILE A 352 12.41 -22.52 -1.59
C ILE A 352 13.77 -22.47 -0.90
N VAL A 353 14.76 -21.92 -1.62
CA VAL A 353 16.14 -21.76 -1.13
C VAL A 353 16.45 -20.32 -0.73
N GLY A 354 15.58 -19.38 -1.08
CA GLY A 354 15.71 -17.98 -0.73
C GLY A 354 14.55 -17.14 -1.22
N ILE A 355 14.45 -15.93 -0.70
CA ILE A 355 13.35 -15.01 -1.00
C ILE A 355 13.96 -13.75 -1.62
N ILE A 356 13.60 -13.51 -2.88
CA ILE A 356 14.15 -12.42 -3.69
C ILE A 356 13.47 -11.11 -3.31
N LYS A 357 12.15 -11.13 -3.14
CA LYS A 357 11.37 -9.97 -2.75
C LYS A 357 10.19 -10.40 -1.88
N ARG A 358 10.07 -9.79 -0.70
CA ARG A 358 8.92 -9.95 0.19
C ARG A 358 7.73 -9.13 -0.31
N ASN A 359 6.53 -9.67 -0.12
CA ASN A 359 5.25 -9.02 -0.40
C ASN A 359 4.38 -8.94 0.87
N TRP A 360 5.03 -8.70 2.01
CA TRP A 360 4.31 -8.52 3.27
C TRP A 360 3.49 -7.24 3.25
N LYS A 361 2.27 -7.35 3.74
CA LYS A 361 1.34 -6.23 3.92
C LYS A 361 0.74 -6.31 5.32
N PRO A 362 0.11 -5.25 5.82
CA PRO A 362 -0.71 -5.35 7.02
C PRO A 362 -1.83 -6.37 6.80
N TYR A 363 -2.02 -7.30 7.72
CA TYR A 363 -3.02 -8.35 7.65
C TYR A 363 -4.13 -8.10 8.67
N CYS A 364 -5.38 -8.23 8.24
CA CYS A 364 -6.54 -8.15 9.13
C CYS A 364 -6.86 -9.52 9.72
N GLY A 365 -7.30 -9.59 10.98
CA GLY A 365 -7.54 -10.85 11.66
C GLY A 365 -8.01 -10.69 13.09
N THR A 366 -7.92 -11.77 13.85
CA THR A 366 -8.34 -11.85 15.26
C THR A 366 -7.26 -12.52 16.10
N ILE A 367 -7.33 -12.37 17.41
CA ILE A 367 -6.44 -13.09 18.33
C ILE A 367 -7.09 -14.42 18.72
N ASP A 368 -6.33 -15.52 18.65
CA ASP A 368 -6.66 -16.77 19.31
C ASP A 368 -6.13 -16.71 20.74
N PHE A 369 -7.04 -16.59 21.71
CA PHE A 369 -6.69 -16.61 23.13
C PHE A 369 -7.58 -17.60 23.88
N LYS A 370 -6.96 -18.67 24.38
CA LYS A 370 -7.62 -19.74 25.14
C LYS A 370 -7.37 -19.66 26.65
N GLY A 371 -6.72 -18.59 27.12
CA GLY A 371 -6.42 -18.35 28.53
C GLY A 371 -7.54 -17.63 29.27
N ASP A 372 -7.42 -17.53 30.59
CA ASP A 372 -8.32 -16.71 31.42
C ASP A 372 -7.95 -15.23 31.30
N ILE A 373 -8.84 -14.46 30.64
CA ILE A 373 -8.64 -13.04 30.31
C ILE A 373 -8.41 -12.21 31.58
N THR A 374 -9.05 -12.58 32.70
CA THR A 374 -9.03 -11.84 33.97
C THR A 374 -7.69 -11.85 34.71
N ARG A 375 -6.74 -12.72 34.30
CA ARG A 375 -5.41 -12.83 34.90
C ARG A 375 -4.30 -12.24 34.02
N ALA A 376 -4.67 -11.58 32.92
CA ALA A 376 -3.71 -11.09 31.94
C ALA A 376 -3.10 -9.73 32.32
N SER A 377 -2.33 -9.69 33.42
CA SER A 377 -1.54 -8.51 33.80
C SER A 377 -0.11 -8.61 33.24
N GLY A 378 0.27 -7.76 32.28
CA GLY A 378 1.62 -7.66 31.72
C GLY A 378 1.71 -7.93 30.21
N ILE A 379 2.92 -7.92 29.64
CA ILE A 379 3.14 -8.23 28.22
C ILE A 379 2.94 -9.73 28.02
N GLN A 380 2.00 -10.11 27.16
CA GLN A 380 1.77 -11.51 26.79
C GLN A 380 2.11 -11.75 25.32
N GLN A 381 2.57 -12.97 25.02
CA GLN A 381 2.68 -13.46 23.65
C GLN A 381 1.34 -14.07 23.23
N LEU A 382 0.79 -13.57 22.13
CA LEU A 382 -0.50 -13.97 21.58
C LEU A 382 -0.32 -14.50 20.16
N LEU A 383 -1.25 -15.34 19.72
CA LEU A 383 -1.28 -15.84 18.35
C LEU A 383 -2.39 -15.13 17.57
N PHE A 384 -1.99 -14.38 16.56
CA PHE A 384 -2.89 -13.72 15.63
C PHE A 384 -3.25 -14.67 14.48
N LEU A 385 -4.54 -14.75 14.19
CA LEU A 385 -5.15 -15.49 13.09
C LEU A 385 -5.52 -14.51 11.97
N PRO A 386 -4.76 -14.45 10.87
CA PRO A 386 -5.16 -13.67 9.69
C PRO A 386 -6.49 -14.17 9.11
N MET A 387 -7.27 -13.26 8.54
CA MET A 387 -8.47 -13.59 7.77
C MET A 387 -8.15 -14.37 6.50
N ASP A 388 -7.01 -14.05 5.87
CA ASP A 388 -6.50 -14.79 4.73
C ASP A 388 -5.82 -16.08 5.18
N ARG A 389 -6.47 -17.21 4.91
CA ARG A 389 -5.97 -18.55 5.29
C ARG A 389 -4.64 -18.92 4.61
N ARG A 390 -4.24 -18.19 3.57
CA ARG A 390 -2.95 -18.37 2.90
C ARG A 390 -1.77 -17.80 3.72
N VAL A 391 -2.07 -16.98 4.71
CA VAL A 391 -1.07 -16.36 5.58
C VAL A 391 -1.00 -17.16 6.88
N PRO A 392 0.20 -17.58 7.33
CA PRO A 392 0.35 -18.33 8.57
C PRO A 392 -0.03 -17.46 9.77
N ARG A 393 -0.34 -18.12 10.88
CA ARG A 393 -0.57 -17.44 12.16
C ARG A 393 0.67 -16.62 12.58
N ILE A 394 0.46 -15.47 13.19
CA ILE A 394 1.54 -14.52 13.52
C ILE A 394 1.65 -14.38 15.04
N ARG A 395 2.87 -14.48 15.58
CA ARG A 395 3.10 -14.22 17.00
C ARG A 395 3.20 -12.72 17.25
N ILE A 396 2.35 -12.19 18.10
CA ILE A 396 2.37 -10.78 18.52
C ILE A 396 2.58 -10.66 20.02
N ARG A 397 3.03 -9.49 20.48
CA ARG A 397 3.13 -9.15 21.91
C ARG A 397 2.20 -7.98 22.19
N SER A 398 1.38 -8.08 23.23
CA SER A 398 0.52 -6.97 23.64
C SER A 398 0.28 -7.00 25.16
N ARG A 399 0.05 -5.82 25.73
CA ARG A 399 -0.43 -5.65 27.12
C ARG A 399 -1.95 -5.56 27.21
N GLN A 400 -2.63 -5.41 26.08
CA GLN A 400 -4.05 -5.07 25.98
C GLN A 400 -4.90 -6.29 25.59
N VAL A 401 -4.56 -7.48 26.11
CA VAL A 401 -5.24 -8.74 25.74
C VAL A 401 -6.76 -8.62 25.87
N GLU A 402 -7.24 -8.08 27.00
CA GLU A 402 -8.67 -7.90 27.27
C GLU A 402 -9.37 -7.03 26.22
N ASN A 403 -8.67 -6.01 25.70
CA ASN A 403 -9.21 -5.09 24.71
C ASN A 403 -9.11 -5.61 23.28
N LEU A 404 -8.25 -6.58 22.98
CA LEU A 404 -8.04 -7.07 21.61
C LEU A 404 -8.79 -8.38 21.33
N VAL A 405 -9.11 -9.17 22.35
CA VAL A 405 -9.88 -10.41 22.19
C VAL A 405 -11.32 -10.07 21.74
N GLY A 406 -11.83 -10.82 20.76
CA GLY A 406 -13.17 -10.60 20.20
C GLY A 406 -13.28 -9.40 19.24
N ARG A 407 -12.14 -8.81 18.85
CA ARG A 407 -12.07 -7.69 17.92
C ARG A 407 -11.28 -8.02 16.66
N ARG A 408 -11.59 -7.29 15.58
CA ARG A 408 -10.83 -7.30 14.34
C ARG A 408 -9.66 -6.33 14.46
N ILE A 409 -8.45 -6.83 14.27
CA ILE A 409 -7.23 -6.03 14.38
C ILE A 409 -6.37 -6.21 13.13
N VAL A 410 -5.47 -5.25 12.91
CA VAL A 410 -4.48 -5.26 11.84
C VAL A 410 -3.11 -5.53 12.45
N VAL A 411 -2.37 -6.48 11.89
CA VAL A 411 -1.02 -6.88 12.33
C VAL A 411 -0.07 -6.85 11.14
N ALA A 412 1.12 -6.31 11.32
CA ALA A 412 2.21 -6.35 10.32
C ALA A 412 3.26 -7.39 10.73
N ILE A 413 3.79 -8.12 9.75
CA ILE A 413 4.89 -9.07 9.98
C ILE A 413 6.21 -8.30 10.03
N ASP A 414 7.00 -8.52 11.09
CA ASP A 414 8.31 -7.91 11.28
C ASP A 414 9.42 -8.78 10.70
N GLN A 415 9.41 -10.05 11.08
CA GLN A 415 10.43 -11.03 10.71
C GLN A 415 9.92 -12.45 10.89
N TRP A 416 10.64 -13.39 10.28
CA TRP A 416 10.41 -14.81 10.49
C TRP A 416 11.73 -15.51 10.76
N ASP A 417 11.98 -15.79 12.05
CA ASP A 417 13.18 -16.48 12.50
C ASP A 417 13.18 -17.95 12.05
N ARG A 418 14.37 -18.49 11.76
CA ARG A 418 14.52 -19.87 11.26
C ARG A 418 14.15 -20.94 12.31
N HIS A 419 14.19 -20.63 13.60
CA HIS A 419 13.86 -21.54 14.69
C HIS A 419 12.42 -21.37 15.18
N SER A 420 11.64 -20.47 14.56
CA SER A 420 10.25 -20.22 14.91
C SER A 420 9.31 -20.75 13.82
N ARG A 421 8.34 -21.58 14.22
CA ARG A 421 7.27 -22.08 13.33
C ARG A 421 6.38 -20.95 12.79
N TYR A 422 6.22 -19.87 13.56
CA TYR A 422 5.39 -18.71 13.20
C TYR A 422 6.25 -17.45 13.04
N PRO A 423 5.92 -16.55 12.09
CA PRO A 423 6.51 -15.22 12.04
C PRO A 423 6.16 -14.41 13.28
N THR A 424 7.01 -13.42 13.59
CA THR A 424 6.72 -12.40 14.61
C THR A 424 6.22 -11.13 13.94
N GLY A 425 5.26 -10.47 14.58
CA GLY A 425 4.71 -9.20 14.12
C GLY A 425 4.27 -8.30 15.27
N HIS A 426 3.77 -7.13 14.91
CA HIS A 426 3.28 -6.13 15.85
C HIS A 426 1.87 -5.66 15.46
N PHE A 427 1.15 -5.12 16.44
CA PHE A 427 -0.20 -4.59 16.24
C PHE A 427 -0.13 -3.23 15.55
N VAL A 428 -0.96 -3.00 14.54
CA VAL A 428 -1.00 -1.73 13.80
C VAL A 428 -2.24 -0.92 14.17
N LYS A 429 -3.42 -1.55 14.17
CA LYS A 429 -4.69 -0.87 14.36
C LYS A 429 -5.79 -1.81 14.83
N ASP A 430 -6.69 -1.29 15.67
CA ASP A 430 -7.96 -1.91 16.01
C ASP A 430 -9.05 -1.39 15.07
N LEU A 431 -9.81 -2.30 14.46
CA LEU A 431 -10.87 -1.97 13.51
C LEU A 431 -12.25 -1.94 14.19
N GLY A 432 -12.48 -2.81 15.18
CA GLY A 432 -13.80 -2.92 15.81
C GLY A 432 -14.16 -4.33 16.28
N GLN A 433 -15.42 -4.51 16.68
CA GLN A 433 -15.91 -5.79 17.19
C GLN A 433 -16.16 -6.79 16.05
N VAL A 434 -15.84 -8.07 16.28
CA VAL A 434 -16.15 -9.13 15.31
C VAL A 434 -17.67 -9.23 15.10
N GLY A 435 -18.10 -9.30 13.84
CA GLY A 435 -19.51 -9.39 13.46
C GLY A 435 -20.23 -8.05 13.33
N ASP A 436 -19.59 -6.93 13.70
CA ASP A 436 -20.10 -5.60 13.37
C ASP A 436 -19.98 -5.31 11.87
N LYS A 437 -21.03 -4.77 11.27
CA LYS A 437 -21.13 -4.57 9.82
C LYS A 437 -20.07 -3.61 9.29
N GLU A 438 -19.84 -2.49 9.98
CA GLU A 438 -18.85 -1.49 9.56
C GLU A 438 -17.43 -2.06 9.65
N THR A 439 -17.17 -2.78 10.74
CA THR A 439 -15.89 -3.44 11.00
C THR A 439 -15.57 -4.49 9.94
N GLU A 440 -16.50 -5.41 9.63
CA GLU A 440 -16.26 -6.46 8.62
C GLU A 440 -16.13 -5.86 7.20
N SER A 441 -16.86 -4.78 6.90
CA SER A 441 -16.71 -4.05 5.64
C SER A 441 -15.31 -3.44 5.52
N GLN A 442 -14.80 -2.82 6.59
CA GLN A 442 -13.45 -2.27 6.60
C GLN A 442 -12.37 -3.35 6.48
N VAL A 443 -12.54 -4.49 7.16
CA VAL A 443 -11.65 -5.65 7.03
C VAL A 443 -11.57 -6.12 5.58
N LEU A 444 -12.70 -6.23 4.89
CA LEU A 444 -12.76 -6.64 3.49
C LEU A 444 -12.00 -5.65 2.59
N LEU A 445 -12.26 -4.35 2.76
CA LEU A 445 -11.59 -3.30 1.98
C LEU A 445 -10.06 -3.33 2.17
N LEU A 446 -9.59 -3.48 3.41
CA LEU A 446 -8.15 -3.58 3.70
C LEU A 446 -7.53 -4.87 3.17
N GLN A 447 -8.24 -6.00 3.27
CA GLN A 447 -7.74 -7.30 2.83
C GLN A 447 -7.45 -7.34 1.32
N TYR A 448 -8.34 -6.71 0.54
CA TYR A 448 -8.23 -6.60 -0.92
C TYR A 448 -7.52 -5.33 -1.40
N ASP A 449 -6.92 -4.55 -0.49
CA ASP A 449 -6.17 -3.34 -0.79
C ASP A 449 -6.99 -2.31 -1.60
N ILE A 450 -8.25 -2.12 -1.20
CA ILE A 450 -9.19 -1.20 -1.85
C ILE A 450 -9.07 0.17 -1.16
N PRO A 451 -8.59 1.22 -1.85
CA PRO A 451 -8.47 2.55 -1.29
C PRO A 451 -9.86 3.11 -0.97
N HIS A 452 -10.15 3.29 0.31
CA HIS A 452 -11.45 3.74 0.81
C HIS A 452 -11.34 5.02 1.66
N HIS A 453 -10.19 5.68 1.62
CA HIS A 453 -10.00 6.97 2.27
C HIS A 453 -10.72 8.09 1.49
N PRO A 454 -11.11 9.18 2.17
CA PRO A 454 -11.60 10.37 1.50
C PRO A 454 -10.60 10.91 0.47
N PHE A 455 -11.11 11.61 -0.54
CA PHE A 455 -10.28 12.30 -1.53
C PHE A 455 -9.45 13.41 -0.87
N SER A 456 -8.19 13.54 -1.28
CA SER A 456 -7.29 14.56 -0.73
C SER A 456 -7.69 15.98 -1.15
N GLU A 457 -7.23 16.99 -0.41
CA GLU A 457 -7.48 18.40 -0.75
C GLU A 457 -6.97 18.76 -2.16
N ALA A 458 -5.84 18.17 -2.58
CA ALA A 458 -5.30 18.36 -3.92
C ALA A 458 -6.24 17.84 -5.02
N VAL A 459 -6.91 16.71 -4.77
CA VAL A 459 -7.94 16.16 -5.68
C VAL A 459 -9.17 17.06 -5.67
N MET A 460 -9.64 17.47 -4.49
CA MET A 460 -10.82 18.32 -4.35
C MET A 460 -10.63 19.70 -5.02
N LYS A 461 -9.42 20.26 -5.02
CA LYS A 461 -9.08 21.51 -5.73
C LYS A 461 -9.16 21.39 -7.27
N CYS A 462 -9.16 20.17 -7.81
CA CYS A 462 -9.32 19.95 -9.25
C CYS A 462 -10.80 19.98 -9.68
N LEU A 463 -11.75 20.02 -8.74
CA LEU A 463 -13.17 20.04 -9.06
C LEU A 463 -13.58 21.40 -9.65
N PRO A 464 -14.42 21.41 -10.70
CA PRO A 464 -15.02 22.64 -11.21
C PRO A 464 -16.09 23.17 -10.25
N ASP A 465 -16.61 24.36 -10.55
CA ASP A 465 -17.77 24.91 -9.86
C ASP A 465 -19.00 23.97 -10.01
N PRO A 466 -19.79 23.73 -8.95
CA PRO A 466 -21.00 22.92 -9.05
C PRO A 466 -22.01 23.43 -10.10
N ALA A 467 -22.05 24.74 -10.36
CA ALA A 467 -22.89 25.38 -11.37
C ALA A 467 -22.21 25.49 -12.75
N TYR A 468 -21.15 24.70 -13.00
CA TYR A 468 -20.39 24.76 -14.25
C TYR A 468 -21.27 24.59 -15.50
N MET A 469 -22.23 23.65 -15.47
CA MET A 469 -23.14 23.43 -16.60
C MET A 469 -24.15 24.58 -16.82
N GLU A 470 -24.38 25.43 -15.82
CA GLU A 470 -25.26 26.61 -15.95
C GLU A 470 -24.50 27.82 -16.52
N ASN A 471 -23.17 27.83 -16.43
CA ASN A 471 -22.31 28.95 -16.78
C ASN A 471 -21.29 28.57 -17.87
N LEU A 472 -21.76 27.88 -18.92
CA LEU A 472 -20.92 27.45 -20.02
C LEU A 472 -20.37 28.63 -20.82
N THR A 473 -19.10 28.52 -21.21
CA THR A 473 -18.43 29.50 -22.06
C THR A 473 -18.46 29.07 -23.53
N GLU A 474 -18.28 30.02 -24.46
CA GLU A 474 -18.17 29.67 -25.89
C GLU A 474 -17.04 28.68 -26.16
N SER A 475 -15.93 28.76 -25.40
CA SER A 475 -14.81 27.82 -25.51
C SER A 475 -15.18 26.38 -25.16
N ASP A 476 -16.12 26.16 -24.23
CA ASP A 476 -16.55 24.81 -23.84
C ASP A 476 -17.37 24.12 -24.95
N MET A 477 -17.95 24.92 -25.84
CA MET A 477 -18.81 24.47 -26.95
C MET A 477 -18.05 24.21 -28.25
N ILE A 478 -16.80 24.66 -28.36
CA ILE A 478 -16.00 24.48 -29.59
C ILE A 478 -15.80 23.00 -29.89
N GLY A 479 -16.14 22.60 -31.12
CA GLY A 479 -15.98 21.23 -31.58
C GLY A 479 -17.04 20.26 -31.04
N ARG A 480 -18.09 20.75 -30.37
CA ARG A 480 -19.21 19.93 -29.91
C ARG A 480 -20.41 20.02 -30.85
N LYS A 481 -21.02 18.89 -31.19
CA LYS A 481 -22.31 18.84 -31.89
C LYS A 481 -23.45 18.98 -30.88
N ASP A 482 -24.47 19.76 -31.23
CA ASP A 482 -25.67 19.91 -30.39
C ASP A 482 -26.70 18.84 -30.78
N LEU A 483 -27.01 17.92 -29.85
CA LEU A 483 -28.04 16.88 -30.02
C LEU A 483 -29.19 17.04 -29.01
N ARG A 484 -29.36 18.21 -28.40
CA ARG A 484 -30.45 18.48 -27.45
C ARG A 484 -31.85 18.36 -28.04
N GLY A 485 -31.97 18.41 -29.37
CA GLY A 485 -33.23 18.20 -30.09
C GLY A 485 -33.61 16.73 -30.29
N GLU A 486 -32.69 15.79 -30.03
CA GLU A 486 -32.95 14.36 -30.18
C GLU A 486 -33.52 13.75 -28.89
N VAL A 487 -34.31 12.68 -29.03
CA VAL A 487 -34.88 11.96 -27.88
C VAL A 487 -33.86 10.96 -27.36
N VAL A 488 -33.09 11.37 -26.36
CA VAL A 488 -32.06 10.56 -25.70
C VAL A 488 -32.58 9.99 -24.38
N PHE A 489 -32.35 8.70 -24.10
CA PHE A 489 -32.77 8.02 -22.88
C PHE A 489 -31.70 7.07 -22.33
N SER A 490 -31.66 6.85 -21.01
CA SER A 490 -30.81 5.85 -20.37
C SER A 490 -31.63 4.67 -19.85
N VAL A 491 -31.00 3.51 -19.64
CA VAL A 491 -31.64 2.30 -19.13
C VAL A 491 -30.81 1.74 -17.97
N ASP A 492 -31.17 2.15 -16.75
CA ASP A 492 -30.38 1.88 -15.55
C ASP A 492 -31.15 1.07 -14.49
N PRO A 493 -30.45 0.35 -13.61
CA PRO A 493 -31.05 -0.27 -12.43
C PRO A 493 -31.71 0.77 -11.49
N PRO A 494 -32.72 0.37 -10.70
CA PRO A 494 -33.32 1.24 -9.70
C PRO A 494 -32.28 1.78 -8.70
N GLY A 495 -32.25 3.10 -8.52
CA GLY A 495 -31.32 3.77 -7.59
C GLY A 495 -29.94 4.09 -8.15
N CYS A 496 -29.69 3.86 -9.46
CA CYS A 496 -28.47 4.31 -10.13
C CYS A 496 -28.36 5.86 -10.07
N THR A 497 -27.15 6.36 -9.81
CA THR A 497 -26.85 7.81 -9.71
C THR A 497 -25.75 8.27 -10.67
N ASP A 498 -24.94 7.31 -11.10
CA ASP A 498 -23.79 7.37 -11.99
C ASP A 498 -24.20 6.83 -13.37
N ILE A 499 -25.02 7.62 -14.08
CA ILE A 499 -25.52 7.27 -15.41
C ILE A 499 -24.41 7.57 -16.42
N ASP A 500 -23.70 6.52 -16.83
CA ASP A 500 -22.54 6.63 -17.73
C ASP A 500 -22.93 6.64 -19.21
N ASP A 501 -24.03 5.96 -19.56
CA ASP A 501 -24.49 5.80 -20.94
C ASP A 501 -25.94 6.24 -21.15
N ALA A 502 -26.19 6.78 -22.34
CA ALA A 502 -27.53 7.07 -22.84
C ALA A 502 -27.60 6.74 -24.33
N LEU A 503 -28.80 6.51 -24.83
CA LEU A 503 -29.07 6.02 -26.18
C LEU A 503 -30.11 6.89 -26.89
N HIS A 504 -30.02 6.96 -28.21
CA HIS A 504 -31.16 7.38 -29.03
C HIS A 504 -31.30 6.51 -30.26
N VAL A 505 -32.50 6.51 -30.81
CA VAL A 505 -32.79 5.90 -32.12
C VAL A 505 -33.76 6.80 -32.89
N LYS A 506 -33.39 7.10 -34.14
CA LYS A 506 -34.16 7.95 -35.05
C LYS A 506 -34.27 7.28 -36.40
N ARG A 507 -35.47 7.24 -36.96
CA ARG A 507 -35.67 6.76 -38.34
C ARG A 507 -35.35 7.89 -39.32
N LEU A 508 -34.56 7.60 -40.35
CA LEU A 508 -34.16 8.53 -41.39
C LEU A 508 -35.09 8.43 -42.61
N ASP A 509 -35.11 9.48 -43.44
CA ASP A 509 -35.98 9.58 -44.62
C ASP A 509 -35.70 8.50 -45.68
N ASP A 510 -34.47 8.00 -45.73
CA ASP A 510 -34.05 6.92 -46.64
C ASP A 510 -34.44 5.51 -46.14
N GLY A 511 -35.18 5.45 -45.02
CA GLY A 511 -35.65 4.20 -44.41
C GLY A 511 -34.65 3.53 -43.46
N ASN A 512 -33.41 4.04 -43.37
CA ASN A 512 -32.41 3.58 -42.40
C ASN A 512 -32.66 4.18 -41.00
N PHE A 513 -31.85 3.78 -40.04
CA PHE A 513 -31.87 4.29 -38.67
C PHE A 513 -30.57 5.01 -38.33
N GLU A 514 -30.67 6.11 -37.60
CA GLU A 514 -29.58 6.69 -36.83
C GLU A 514 -29.69 6.16 -35.40
N VAL A 515 -28.61 5.57 -34.90
CA VAL A 515 -28.52 5.01 -33.54
C VAL A 515 -27.33 5.66 -32.87
N GLY A 516 -27.55 6.33 -31.74
CA GLY A 516 -26.47 6.92 -30.96
C GLY A 516 -26.29 6.25 -29.62
N VAL A 517 -25.04 6.01 -29.25
CA VAL A 517 -24.63 5.74 -27.87
C VAL A 517 -23.81 6.93 -27.39
N HIS A 518 -24.21 7.48 -26.27
CA HIS A 518 -23.68 8.69 -25.65
C HIS A 518 -23.06 8.31 -24.32
N ILE A 519 -21.75 8.50 -24.18
CA ILE A 519 -21.00 8.17 -22.97
C ILE A 519 -20.62 9.46 -22.25
N ALA A 520 -20.74 9.52 -20.93
CA ALA A 520 -20.33 10.65 -20.10
C ALA A 520 -18.93 11.18 -20.48
N ASP A 521 -18.80 12.49 -20.76
CA ASP A 521 -17.52 13.08 -21.19
C ASP A 521 -16.61 13.42 -20.00
N VAL A 522 -16.21 12.40 -19.25
CA VAL A 522 -15.31 12.55 -18.08
C VAL A 522 -13.99 13.22 -18.45
N SER A 523 -13.50 12.98 -19.68
CA SER A 523 -12.25 13.55 -20.21
C SER A 523 -12.24 15.08 -20.28
N HIS A 524 -13.41 15.72 -20.24
CA HIS A 524 -13.53 17.17 -20.17
C HIS A 524 -13.10 17.71 -18.80
N PHE A 525 -13.43 16.98 -17.73
CA PHE A 525 -13.22 17.38 -16.35
C PHE A 525 -11.92 16.82 -15.76
N VAL A 526 -11.54 15.60 -16.14
CA VAL A 526 -10.33 14.94 -15.64
C VAL A 526 -9.20 15.09 -16.67
N ARG A 527 -8.17 15.86 -16.31
CA ARG A 527 -7.01 16.13 -17.18
C ARG A 527 -5.82 15.25 -16.82
N GLU A 528 -5.13 14.74 -17.83
CA GLU A 528 -3.94 13.89 -17.68
C GLU A 528 -2.89 14.53 -16.77
N GLY A 529 -2.35 13.75 -15.84
CA GLY A 529 -1.31 14.18 -14.90
C GLY A 529 -1.81 15.08 -13.76
N SER A 530 -3.09 15.42 -13.71
CA SER A 530 -3.69 16.11 -12.56
C SER A 530 -3.74 15.21 -11.32
N ALA A 531 -3.90 15.82 -10.14
CA ALA A 531 -4.07 15.03 -8.90
C ALA A 531 -5.32 14.12 -8.97
N MET A 532 -6.38 14.59 -9.63
CA MET A 532 -7.60 13.81 -9.89
C MET A 532 -7.32 12.57 -10.74
N ASP A 533 -6.57 12.73 -11.84
CA ASP A 533 -6.19 11.64 -12.75
C ASP A 533 -5.33 10.58 -12.06
N LEU A 534 -4.32 11.01 -11.29
CA LEU A 534 -3.45 10.10 -10.53
C LEU A 534 -4.22 9.30 -9.47
N GLU A 535 -5.15 9.95 -8.75
CA GLU A 535 -6.00 9.28 -7.77
C GLU A 535 -7.00 8.32 -8.43
N ALA A 536 -7.63 8.74 -9.53
CA ALA A 536 -8.55 7.89 -10.29
C ALA A 536 -7.82 6.66 -10.85
N ALA A 537 -6.60 6.84 -11.38
CA ALA A 537 -5.76 5.74 -11.85
C ALA A 537 -5.37 4.79 -10.69
N HIS A 538 -5.05 5.33 -9.52
CA HIS A 538 -4.75 4.53 -8.32
C HIS A 538 -5.95 3.69 -7.86
N ARG A 539 -7.15 4.28 -7.84
CA ARG A 539 -8.40 3.56 -7.51
C ARG A 539 -8.81 2.59 -8.61
N SER A 540 -8.49 2.91 -9.87
CA SER A 540 -8.77 2.18 -11.11
C SER A 540 -10.25 1.97 -11.46
N THR A 541 -11.11 1.69 -10.48
CA THR A 541 -12.53 1.42 -10.66
C THR A 541 -13.32 1.81 -9.42
N THR A 542 -14.62 2.03 -9.59
CA THR A 542 -15.58 2.18 -8.49
C THR A 542 -15.92 0.79 -7.95
N VAL A 543 -15.79 0.58 -6.64
CA VAL A 543 -16.10 -0.72 -6.00
C VAL A 543 -17.50 -0.68 -5.40
N TYR A 544 -18.37 -1.60 -5.82
CA TYR A 544 -19.72 -1.76 -5.28
C TYR A 544 -19.74 -2.87 -4.23
N LEU A 545 -20.13 -2.50 -3.01
CA LEU A 545 -20.46 -3.41 -1.92
C LEU A 545 -21.99 -3.52 -1.82
N VAL A 546 -22.47 -4.45 -1.00
CA VAL A 546 -23.92 -4.69 -0.82
C VAL A 546 -24.65 -3.45 -0.31
N ASP A 547 -24.00 -2.64 0.53
CA ASP A 547 -24.63 -1.49 1.19
C ASP A 547 -24.06 -0.12 0.79
N ARG A 548 -22.95 -0.08 0.07
CA ARG A 548 -22.25 1.16 -0.28
C ARG A 548 -21.44 1.02 -1.56
N ARG A 549 -21.00 2.16 -2.07
CA ARG A 549 -20.12 2.29 -3.22
C ARG A 549 -18.87 3.08 -2.82
N ILE A 550 -17.70 2.63 -3.25
CA ILE A 550 -16.43 3.34 -3.07
C ILE A 550 -16.06 3.97 -4.40
N ASP A 551 -16.26 5.28 -4.50
CA ASP A 551 -16.16 6.00 -5.77
C ASP A 551 -14.71 6.12 -6.28
N MET A 552 -14.53 5.94 -7.60
CA MET A 552 -13.29 6.27 -8.30
C MET A 552 -13.07 7.79 -8.42
N LEU A 553 -14.14 8.55 -8.63
CA LEU A 553 -14.12 10.01 -8.76
C LEU A 553 -15.00 10.66 -7.68
N PRO A 554 -14.74 11.90 -7.25
CA PRO A 554 -15.59 12.57 -6.28
C PRO A 554 -17.04 12.66 -6.74
N GLY A 555 -17.97 12.58 -5.79
CA GLY A 555 -19.42 12.52 -6.06
C GLY A 555 -19.95 13.66 -6.93
N LEU A 556 -19.33 14.86 -6.90
CA LEU A 556 -19.70 15.97 -7.78
C LEU A 556 -19.50 15.63 -9.27
N LEU A 557 -18.44 14.89 -9.62
CA LEU A 557 -18.23 14.42 -10.99
C LEU A 557 -19.07 13.17 -11.27
N SER A 558 -18.94 12.14 -10.44
CA SER A 558 -19.55 10.82 -10.68
C SER A 558 -21.09 10.85 -10.66
N GLY A 559 -21.70 11.52 -9.68
CA GLY A 559 -23.15 11.52 -9.49
C GLY A 559 -23.86 12.77 -9.99
N ASN A 560 -23.14 13.72 -10.60
CA ASN A 560 -23.75 14.98 -11.06
C ASN A 560 -23.21 15.46 -12.42
N LEU A 561 -22.01 16.04 -12.48
CA LEU A 561 -21.56 16.76 -13.69
C LEU A 561 -21.28 15.83 -14.88
N CYS A 562 -20.77 14.62 -14.63
CA CYS A 562 -20.54 13.62 -15.67
C CYS A 562 -21.78 12.74 -15.90
N SER A 563 -22.54 12.46 -14.84
CA SER A 563 -23.75 11.64 -14.92
C SER A 563 -24.76 12.24 -15.90
N LEU A 564 -25.24 11.45 -16.86
CA LEU A 564 -26.20 11.83 -17.89
C LEU A 564 -27.63 11.93 -17.33
N MET A 565 -27.78 12.70 -16.26
CA MET A 565 -29.04 12.94 -15.57
C MET A 565 -30.09 13.53 -16.49
N SER A 566 -31.34 13.26 -16.15
CA SER A 566 -32.48 13.71 -16.95
C SER A 566 -32.83 15.17 -16.76
N ASN A 567 -33.36 15.75 -17.84
CA ASN A 567 -33.86 17.12 -17.94
C ASN A 567 -32.80 18.16 -17.59
N VAL A 568 -31.52 17.79 -17.70
CA VAL A 568 -30.38 18.67 -17.50
C VAL A 568 -29.40 18.44 -18.65
N ASP A 569 -28.83 19.54 -19.14
CA ASP A 569 -27.85 19.45 -20.21
C ASP A 569 -26.54 18.85 -19.68
N ARG A 570 -25.94 17.94 -20.44
CA ARG A 570 -24.71 17.23 -20.07
C ARG A 570 -23.78 17.08 -21.27
N PHE A 571 -22.48 17.09 -20.99
CA PHE A 571 -21.46 16.77 -21.98
C PHE A 571 -21.31 15.26 -22.13
N SER A 572 -21.31 14.79 -23.37
CA SER A 572 -21.06 13.39 -23.70
C SER A 572 -20.12 13.25 -24.89
N PHE A 573 -19.48 12.09 -24.98
CA PHE A 573 -18.81 11.61 -26.18
C PHE A 573 -19.71 10.60 -26.86
N SER A 574 -19.94 10.76 -28.15
CA SER A 574 -20.94 9.95 -28.86
C SER A 574 -20.38 9.18 -30.02
N CYS A 575 -20.86 7.94 -30.13
CA CYS A 575 -20.73 7.11 -31.30
C CYS A 575 -22.10 7.04 -31.96
N ILE A 576 -22.19 7.56 -33.19
CA ILE A 576 -23.45 7.65 -33.94
C ILE A 576 -23.32 6.76 -35.17
N TRP A 577 -24.17 5.75 -35.26
CA TRP A 577 -24.24 4.85 -36.39
C TRP A 577 -25.40 5.19 -37.30
N LYS A 578 -25.19 5.02 -38.60
CA LYS A 578 -26.26 4.80 -39.56
C LYS A 578 -26.39 3.31 -39.79
N MET A 579 -27.56 2.73 -39.53
CA MET A 579 -27.82 1.29 -39.60
C MET A 579 -29.00 0.98 -40.52
N SER A 580 -28.93 -0.14 -41.24
CA SER A 580 -30.08 -0.65 -42.00
C SER A 580 -31.15 -1.23 -41.06
N PRO A 581 -32.39 -1.44 -41.54
CA PRO A 581 -33.43 -2.13 -40.76
C PRO A 581 -33.06 -3.53 -40.26
N GLU A 582 -32.11 -4.18 -40.92
CA GLU A 582 -31.57 -5.51 -40.57
C GLU A 582 -30.43 -5.44 -39.52
N GLY A 583 -30.07 -4.24 -39.06
CA GLY A 583 -29.01 -4.03 -38.06
C GLY A 583 -27.59 -3.99 -38.66
N VAL A 584 -27.45 -3.82 -39.98
CA VAL A 584 -26.14 -3.67 -40.62
C VAL A 584 -25.64 -2.24 -40.47
N VAL A 585 -24.43 -2.07 -39.92
CA VAL A 585 -23.78 -0.76 -39.82
C VAL A 585 -23.33 -0.29 -41.21
N LEU A 586 -23.86 0.86 -41.63
CA LEU A 586 -23.55 1.49 -42.92
C LEU A 586 -22.51 2.61 -42.77
N ASN A 587 -22.55 3.34 -41.66
CA ASN A 587 -21.59 4.40 -41.34
C ASN A 587 -21.47 4.57 -39.81
N VAL A 588 -20.35 5.12 -39.35
CA VAL A 588 -20.09 5.48 -37.96
C VAL A 588 -19.41 6.85 -37.88
N ASP A 589 -19.87 7.68 -36.95
CA ASP A 589 -19.28 8.97 -36.61
C ASP A 589 -18.96 9.05 -35.11
N TYR A 590 -17.85 9.69 -34.77
CA TYR A 590 -17.38 9.87 -33.40
C TYR A 590 -17.24 11.35 -33.12
N THR A 591 -18.01 11.87 -32.16
CA THR A 591 -18.02 13.30 -31.90
C THR A 591 -18.28 13.60 -30.43
N LYS A 592 -17.64 14.67 -29.92
CA LYS A 592 -18.03 15.25 -28.65
C LYS A 592 -19.31 16.02 -28.85
N ILE A 593 -20.25 15.88 -27.93
CA ILE A 593 -21.56 16.48 -28.09
C ILE A 593 -22.07 17.10 -26.79
N TYR A 594 -23.19 17.78 -26.96
CA TYR A 594 -24.01 18.35 -25.91
C TYR A 594 -25.41 17.75 -26.00
N VAL A 595 -25.90 17.14 -24.90
CA VAL A 595 -27.14 16.36 -24.88
C VAL A 595 -28.01 16.79 -23.71
N VAL A 596 -29.33 16.78 -23.93
CA VAL A 596 -30.30 16.72 -22.82
C VAL A 596 -30.72 15.27 -22.68
N GLY A 597 -30.37 14.62 -21.58
CA GLY A 597 -30.94 13.32 -21.26
C GLY A 597 -32.43 13.48 -20.96
N GLN A 598 -33.30 12.69 -21.56
CA GLN A 598 -34.67 12.49 -21.07
C GLN A 598 -34.72 11.15 -20.32
N TYR A 599 -35.08 11.15 -19.04
CA TYR A 599 -35.22 9.89 -18.31
C TYR A 599 -36.44 9.12 -18.83
N LEU A 600 -36.21 7.90 -19.28
CA LEU A 600 -37.20 6.84 -19.27
C LEU A 600 -36.80 5.84 -18.20
N GLY A 601 -36.90 6.25 -16.94
CA GLY A 601 -36.75 5.33 -15.82
C GLY A 601 -37.73 4.17 -15.95
N TRP A 602 -37.35 3.01 -15.42
CA TRP A 602 -38.20 1.82 -15.36
C TRP A 602 -39.54 2.15 -14.69
N GLN A 603 -40.57 2.44 -15.50
CA GLN A 603 -41.93 2.60 -15.03
C GLN A 603 -42.61 1.25 -15.14
N LYS A 604 -43.15 0.77 -14.02
CA LYS A 604 -43.93 -0.47 -13.95
C LYS A 604 -45.13 -0.45 -14.92
N ASP A 605 -45.58 0.75 -15.29
CA ASP A 605 -46.61 1.03 -16.30
C ASP A 605 -46.23 2.29 -17.11
N PRO A 606 -45.54 2.16 -18.27
CA PRO A 606 -45.20 3.31 -19.09
C PRO A 606 -46.47 3.88 -19.77
N PRO A 607 -46.60 5.22 -19.90
CA PRO A 607 -47.61 5.80 -20.76
C PRO A 607 -47.42 5.27 -22.18
N THR A 608 -48.52 5.03 -22.90
CA THR A 608 -48.53 4.42 -24.24
C THR A 608 -47.72 5.25 -25.23
N LEU A 609 -46.42 4.96 -25.36
CA LEU A 609 -45.60 5.42 -26.47
C LEU A 609 -45.94 4.60 -27.72
N PRO A 610 -45.91 5.20 -28.93
CA PRO A 610 -46.11 4.47 -30.18
C PRO A 610 -45.05 3.36 -30.29
N ARG A 611 -45.52 2.11 -30.30
CA ARG A 611 -44.65 0.92 -30.42
C ARG A 611 -43.93 0.95 -31.77
N LEU A 612 -42.62 1.20 -31.75
CA LEU A 612 -41.73 0.84 -32.85
C LEU A 612 -41.73 -0.69 -32.97
N ARG A 613 -42.49 -1.23 -33.93
CA ARG A 613 -42.46 -2.66 -34.25
C ARG A 613 -41.22 -2.95 -35.08
N PHE A 614 -40.18 -3.49 -34.44
CA PHE A 614 -39.16 -4.24 -35.16
C PHE A 614 -39.82 -5.55 -35.63
N ALA A 615 -39.86 -5.77 -36.94
CA ALA A 615 -40.22 -7.07 -37.48
C ALA A 615 -39.06 -8.03 -37.19
N ALA A 616 -39.14 -8.75 -36.07
CA ALA A 616 -38.22 -9.85 -35.80
C ALA A 616 -38.42 -10.92 -36.88
N SER A 617 -37.36 -11.21 -37.64
CA SER A 617 -37.34 -12.40 -38.50
C SER A 617 -37.39 -13.65 -37.59
N PRO A 618 -38.22 -14.66 -37.89
CA PRO A 618 -38.31 -15.88 -37.08
C PRO A 618 -37.18 -16.83 -37.46
N SER A 619 -35.95 -16.53 -37.05
CA SER A 619 -34.89 -17.54 -36.96
C SER A 619 -33.87 -17.10 -35.91
N TYR A 620 -33.48 -18.03 -35.03
CA TYR A 620 -32.65 -17.86 -33.82
C TYR A 620 -33.38 -17.62 -32.51
N THR A 621 -34.25 -18.57 -32.15
CA THR A 621 -34.45 -18.98 -30.75
C THR A 621 -33.73 -20.30 -30.51
N GLN A 622 -32.46 -20.23 -30.12
CA GLN A 622 -31.82 -21.30 -29.34
C GLN A 622 -31.08 -20.70 -28.15
N GLY A 623 -31.74 -20.84 -26.99
CA GLY A 623 -31.10 -21.29 -25.76
C GLY A 623 -30.03 -20.42 -25.13
N VAL A 624 -30.44 -19.46 -24.31
CA VAL A 624 -29.79 -19.23 -23.02
C VAL A 624 -30.90 -19.11 -21.97
N ARG A 625 -31.12 -20.20 -21.23
CA ARG A 625 -31.81 -20.17 -19.94
C ARG A 625 -30.74 -19.83 -18.90
N LEU A 626 -30.97 -18.75 -18.15
CA LEU A 626 -30.32 -18.52 -16.86
C LEU A 626 -30.79 -19.57 -15.85
#